data_AF-A0A1W1XS82-F1
#
_entry.id   AF-A0A1W1XS82-F1
#
_cell.length_a   1.000
_cell.length_b   1.000
_cell.length_c   1.000
_cell.angle_alpha   90.00
_cell.angle_beta   90.00
_cell.angle_gamma   90.00
#
_symmetry.space_group_name_H-M   'P 1'
#
loop_
_entity.id
_entity.type
_entity.pdbx_description
1 polymer ?
#
loop_
_entity_poly.entity_id
_entity_poly.type
_entity_poly.pdbx_seq_one_letter_code
_entity_poly.pdbx_strand_id
1 'polypeptide(L)' 'MENEVFKMAMQQGMWAALFVVLLFYILKKQEQRDKMAEEREKKYQEIINKLTEKFSILEDVKKDIEEVKAKIFK' A
#
# COMPACT_ATOMS: atom_id res chain seq x y z
N MET A 1 17.01 -4.90 -24.73
CA MET A 1 15.94 -3.89 -24.75
C MET A 1 16.40 -2.52 -24.25
N GLU A 2 16.57 -2.23 -22.96
CA GLU A 2 16.94 -0.86 -22.49
C GLU A 2 18.23 -0.32 -23.15
N ASN A 3 19.28 -1.14 -23.21
CA ASN A 3 20.55 -0.79 -23.86
C ASN A 3 20.43 -0.62 -25.38
N GLU A 4 19.49 -1.28 -26.03
CA GLU A 4 19.27 -1.15 -27.48
C GLU A 4 18.47 0.10 -27.80
N VAL A 5 17.44 0.39 -27.00
CA VAL A 5 16.66 1.64 -27.08
C VAL A 5 17.57 2.84 -26.83
N PHE A 6 18.48 2.77 -25.86
CA PHE A 6 19.45 3.83 -25.61
C PHE A 6 20.43 4.03 -26.78
N LYS A 7 20.93 2.94 -27.39
CA LYS A 7 21.78 3.03 -28.58
C LYS A 7 21.05 3.65 -29.78
N MET A 8 19.79 3.28 -30.01
CA MET A 8 18.97 3.88 -31.08
C MET A 8 18.69 5.36 -30.80
N ALA A 9 18.47 5.74 -29.53
CA ALA A 9 18.27 7.13 -29.15
C ALA A 9 19.54 7.98 -29.36
N MET A 10 20.72 7.43 -29.07
CA MET A 10 22.00 8.07 -29.37
C MET A 10 22.20 8.30 -30.88
N GLN A 11 21.73 7.37 -31.73
CA GLN A 11 21.77 7.51 -33.20
C GLN A 11 20.82 8.60 -33.71
N GLN A 12 19.70 8.84 -33.03
CA GLN A 12 18.72 9.88 -33.36
C GLN A 12 19.09 11.27 -32.82
N GLY A 13 20.20 11.38 -32.08
CA GLY A 13 20.75 12.64 -31.58
C GLY A 13 20.68 12.80 -30.07
N MET A 14 21.43 13.79 -29.55
CA MET A 14 21.60 14.00 -28.11
C MET A 14 20.29 14.21 -27.35
N TRP A 15 19.32 14.89 -27.98
CA TRP A 15 18.00 15.13 -27.39
C TRP A 15 17.19 13.85 -27.18
N ALA A 16 17.26 12.90 -28.12
CA ALA A 16 16.57 11.62 -28.00
C ALA A 16 17.19 10.78 -26.86
N ALA A 17 18.52 10.78 -26.73
CA ALA A 17 19.20 10.11 -25.62
C ALA A 17 18.81 10.70 -24.26
N LEU A 18 18.77 12.04 -24.13
CA LEU A 18 18.32 12.73 -22.92
C LEU A 18 16.87 12.37 -22.57
N PHE A 19 15.99 12.34 -23.57
CA PHE A 19 14.59 11.96 -23.38
C PHE A 19 14.46 10.53 -22.83
N VAL A 20 15.18 9.57 -23.41
CA VAL A 20 15.14 8.17 -22.96
C VAL A 20 15.66 8.02 -21.53
N VAL A 21 16.73 8.73 -21.17
CA VAL A 21 17.26 8.72 -19.79
C VAL A 21 16.23 9.28 -18.79
N LEU A 22 15.60 10.41 -19.12
CA LEU A 22 14.56 11.00 -18.27
C LEU A 22 13.34 10.09 -18.16
N LEU A 23 12.96 9.43 -19.26
CA LEU A 23 11.85 8.48 -19.28
C LEU A 23 12.12 7.30 -18.33
N PHE A 24 13.30 6.69 -18.40
CA PHE A 24 13.69 5.63 -17.46
C PHE A 24 13.74 6.12 -16.01
N TYR A 25 14.22 7.33 -15.77
CA TYR A 25 14.22 7.93 -14.44
C TYR A 25 12.80 8.07 -13.88
N ILE A 26 11.87 8.60 -14.69
CA ILE A 26 10.46 8.78 -14.30
C ILE A 26 9.80 7.42 -14.03
N LEU A 27 10.00 6.43 -14.90
CA LEU A 27 9.44 5.09 -14.71
C LEU A 27 9.93 4.45 -13.42
N LYS A 28 11.24 4.52 -13.12
CA LYS A 28 11.79 4.02 -11.85
C LYS A 28 11.23 4.76 -10.64
N LYS A 29 11.07 6.08 -10.74
CA LYS A 29 10.43 6.90 -9.69
C LYS A 29 8.96 6.54 -9.48
N GLN A 30 8.22 6.24 -10.54
CA GLN A 30 6.83 5.77 -10.45
C GLN A 30 6.76 4.41 -9.76
N GLU A 31 7.56 3.43 -10.19
CA GLU A 31 7.59 2.10 -9.58
C GLU A 31 7.90 2.17 -8.07
N GLN A 32 8.85 3.02 -7.67
CA GLN A 32 9.15 3.23 -6.25
C GLN A 32 7.96 3.84 -5.49
N ARG A 33 7.27 4.81 -6.09
CA ARG A 33 6.08 5.42 -5.48
C ARG A 33 4.94 4.43 -5.32
N ASP A 34 4.76 3.56 -6.31
CA ASP A 34 3.71 2.53 -6.28
C ASP A 34 3.99 1.49 -5.19
N LYS A 35 5.26 1.04 -5.06
CA LYS A 35 5.66 0.16 -3.95
C LYS A 35 5.42 0.79 -2.58
N MET A 36 5.77 2.06 -2.40
CA MET A 36 5.51 2.78 -1.15
C MET A 36 4.01 2.94 -0.88
N ALA A 37 3.18 3.10 -1.91
CA ALA A 37 1.74 3.15 -1.77
C ALA A 37 1.18 1.78 -1.34
N GLU A 38 1.61 0.70 -1.98
CA GLU A 38 1.22 -0.67 -1.64
C GLU A 38 1.59 -1.03 -0.20
N GLU A 39 2.81 -0.69 0.24
CA GLU A 39 3.24 -0.91 1.63
C GLU A 39 2.39 -0.12 2.64
N ARG A 40 2.04 1.12 2.31
CA ARG A 40 1.19 1.96 3.16
C ARG A 40 -0.23 1.39 3.26
N GLU A 41 -0.79 0.93 2.14
CA GLU A 41 -2.12 0.29 2.12
C GLU A 41 -2.14 -0.99 2.93
N LYS A 42 -1.12 -1.85 2.81
CA LYS A 42 -0.98 -3.06 3.65
C LYS A 42 -0.96 -2.71 5.13
N LYS A 43 -0.17 -1.71 5.54
CA LYS A 43 -0.14 -1.26 6.95
C LYS A 43 -1.49 -0.76 7.43
N TYR A 44 -2.23 -0.02 6.61
CA TYR A 44 -3.57 0.42 6.99
C TYR A 44 -4.54 -0.75 7.12
N GLN A 45 -4.53 -1.72 6.20
CA GLN A 45 -5.34 -2.93 6.31
C GLN A 45 -5.00 -3.73 7.58
N GLU A 46 -3.72 -3.89 7.91
CA GLU A 46 -3.30 -4.54 9.15
C GLU A 46 -3.81 -3.83 10.40
N ILE A 47 -3.75 -2.49 10.43
CA ILE A 47 -4.28 -1.69 11.54
C ILE A 47 -5.79 -1.86 11.65
N ILE A 48 -6.51 -1.82 10.53
CA ILE A 48 -7.96 -2.03 10.50
C ILE A 48 -8.31 -3.42 11.03
N ASN A 49 -7.64 -4.47 10.55
CA ASN A 49 -7.88 -5.83 11.04
C ASN A 49 -7.67 -5.94 12.56
N LYS A 50 -6.56 -5.39 13.08
CA LYS A 50 -6.29 -5.37 14.52
C LYS A 50 -7.34 -4.59 15.32
N LEU A 51 -7.86 -3.50 14.77
CA LEU A 51 -8.94 -2.73 15.40
C LEU A 51 -10.26 -3.53 15.39
N THR A 52 -10.59 -4.18 14.28
CA THR A 52 -11.78 -5.02 14.14
C THR A 52 -11.75 -6.21 15.10
N GLU A 53 -10.60 -6.89 15.24
CA GLU A 53 -10.43 -7.97 16.23
C GLU A 53 -10.69 -7.48 17.65
N LYS A 54 -10.11 -6.34 18.03
CA LYS A 54 -10.33 -5.74 19.36
C LYS A 54 -11.79 -5.33 19.57
N PHE A 55 -12.44 -4.84 18.51
CA PHE A 55 -13.85 -4.45 18.58
C PHE A 55 -14.76 -5.65 18.79
N SER A 56 -14.50 -6.78 18.12
CA SER A 56 -15.23 -8.03 18.35
C SER A 56 -15.17 -8.47 19.81
N ILE A 57 -13.99 -8.39 20.43
CA ILE A 57 -13.83 -8.73 21.86
C ILE A 57 -14.66 -7.81 22.75
N LEU A 58 -14.73 -6.50 22.42
CA LEU A 58 -15.56 -5.56 23.18
C LEU A 58 -17.06 -5.86 23.04
N GLU A 59 -17.52 -6.30 21.87
CA GLU A 59 -18.90 -6.74 21.68
C GLU A 59 -19.21 -7.98 22.53
N ASP A 60 -18.30 -8.94 22.60
CA ASP A 60 -18.47 -10.15 23.41
C ASP A 60 -18.50 -9.81 24.91
N VAL A 61 -17.58 -8.97 25.38
CA VAL A 61 -17.59 -8.48 26.77
C VAL A 61 -18.88 -7.73 27.09
N LYS A 62 -19.41 -6.94 26.15
CA LYS A 62 -20.69 -6.25 26.34
C LYS A 62 -21.85 -7.24 26.50
N LYS A 63 -21.89 -8.30 25.68
CA LYS A 63 -22.90 -9.37 25.82
C LYS A 63 -22.77 -10.09 27.17
N ASP A 64 -21.55 -10.43 27.58
CA ASP A 64 -21.30 -11.08 28.88
C ASP A 64 -21.81 -10.22 30.04
N ILE A 65 -21.58 -8.90 29.99
CA ILE A 65 -22.09 -7.96 31.00
C ILE A 65 -23.63 -7.89 30.99
N GLU A 66 -24.25 -7.87 29.81
CA GLU A 66 -25.71 -7.89 29.68
C GLU A 66 -26.30 -9.19 30.26
N GLU A 67 -25.69 -10.34 30.02
CA GLU A 67 -26.11 -11.62 30.61
C GLU A 67 -25.96 -11.66 32.13
N VAL A 68 -24.83 -11.18 32.66
CA VAL A 68 -24.61 -11.09 34.11
C VAL A 68 -25.64 -10.17 34.75
N LYS A 69 -25.91 -9.02 34.14
CA LYS A 69 -26.94 -8.09 34.60
C LYS A 69 -28.32 -8.76 34.59
N ALA A 70 -28.67 -9.48 33.54
CA ALA A 70 -29.93 -10.21 33.45
C ALA A 70 -30.07 -11.31 34.53
N LYS A 71 -28.98 -11.96 34.94
CA LYS A 71 -28.98 -12.97 36.00
C LYS A 71 -29.05 -12.37 37.41
N ILE A 72 -28.48 -11.18 37.63
CA ILE A 72 -28.48 -10.50 38.95
C ILE A 72 -29.80 -9.78 39.22
N PHE A 73 -30.43 -9.21 38.20
CA PHE A 73 -31.69 -8.46 38.32
C PHE A 73 -32.96 -9.31 38.09
N LYS A 74 -32.82 -10.63 38.12
CA LYS A 74 -33.92 -11.60 38.05
C LYS A 74 -34.05 -12.33 39.38
#